data_AF-A0AAW2IQD8-F1
#
_entry.id   AF-A0AAW2IQD8-F1
#
_cell.length_a   1.000
_cell.length_b   1.000
_cell.length_c   1.000
_cell.angle_alpha   90.00
_cell.angle_beta   90.00
_cell.angle_gamma   90.00
#
_symmetry.space_group_name_H-M   'P 1'
#
loop_
_entity.id
_entity.type
_entity.pdbx_description
1 polymer ?
#
loop_
_entity_poly.entity_id
_entity_poly.type
_entity_poly.pdbx_seq_one_letter_code
_entity_poly.pdbx_strand_id
1 'polypeptide(L)'
;TNDDAKSQSGFVFKLNGGVVAWKSSKQDTTTDSTIEAEYIVASEAAKEAVWMKNDIQELGVVPSIIEPVVIFCDNNGAIAQVKEPRSHHRFKRILRRYHLLREMVSRGDCRMDRVSLAENITDPLT
;
A
#
# COMPACT_ATOMS: atom_id res chain seq x y z
N THR A 1 -2.23 24.28 17.16
CA THR A 1 -1.87 23.22 16.20
C THR A 1 -1.23 22.12 17.00
N ASN A 2 -1.93 21.00 17.23
CA ASN A 2 -1.37 19.91 18.03
C ASN A 2 -0.54 19.06 17.07
N ASP A 3 0.77 19.16 17.18
CA ASP A 3 1.71 18.43 16.33
C ASP A 3 1.90 17.02 16.92
N ASP A 4 1.13 16.06 16.43
CA ASP A 4 1.08 14.67 16.90
C ASP A 4 2.10 13.75 16.18
N ALA A 5 3.03 14.35 15.43
CA ALA A 5 4.14 13.70 14.71
C ALA A 5 3.71 12.57 13.75
N LYS A 6 2.45 12.57 13.29
CA LYS A 6 1.94 11.53 12.37
C LYS A 6 2.26 11.85 10.92
N SER A 7 2.73 10.84 10.19
CA SER A 7 2.97 10.91 8.75
C SER A 7 1.68 11.08 7.94
N GLN A 8 1.81 11.58 6.72
CA GLN A 8 0.73 11.61 5.73
C GLN A 8 0.77 10.32 4.89
N SER A 9 -0.39 9.75 4.58
CA SER A 9 -0.55 8.66 3.62
C SER A 9 -1.06 9.19 2.30
N GLY A 10 -0.52 8.67 1.19
CA GLY A 10 -1.00 8.98 -0.14
C GLY A 10 -0.88 7.79 -1.08
N PHE A 11 -1.91 7.55 -1.90
CA PHE A 11 -1.83 6.58 -3.00
C PHE A 11 -2.76 7.00 -4.15
N VAL A 12 -2.44 6.54 -5.36
CA VAL A 12 -3.22 6.77 -6.58
C VAL A 12 -3.32 5.47 -7.37
N PHE A 13 -4.53 5.14 -7.82
CA PHE A 13 -4.80 4.03 -8.72
C PHE A 13 -5.11 4.53 -10.12
N LYS A 14 -4.47 3.90 -11.11
CA LYS A 14 -4.67 4.18 -12.53
C LYS A 14 -5.22 2.96 -13.25
N LEU A 15 -6.13 3.20 -14.19
CA LEU A 15 -6.65 2.22 -15.13
C LEU A 15 -6.58 2.83 -16.54
N ASN A 16 -5.94 2.14 -17.49
CA ASN A 16 -5.72 2.64 -18.86
C ASN A 16 -5.14 4.06 -18.94
N GLY A 17 -4.21 4.39 -18.02
CA GLY A 17 -3.57 5.70 -17.94
C GLY A 17 -4.37 6.80 -17.22
N GLY A 18 -5.68 6.60 -17.01
CA GLY A 18 -6.52 7.51 -16.23
C GLY A 18 -6.52 7.19 -14.74
N VAL A 19 -6.61 8.22 -13.88
CA VAL A 19 -6.79 8.03 -12.43
C VAL A 19 -8.23 7.62 -12.14
N VAL A 20 -8.41 6.53 -11.41
CA VAL A 20 -9.74 5.99 -11.04
C VAL A 20 -10.04 6.09 -9.55
N ALA A 21 -9.01 6.10 -8.70
CA ALA A 21 -9.15 6.27 -7.27
C ALA A 21 -7.86 6.86 -6.69
N TRP A 22 -7.96 7.58 -5.59
CA TRP A 22 -6.81 8.14 -4.87
C TRP A 22 -7.17 8.39 -3.41
N LYS A 23 -6.15 8.55 -2.57
CA LYS A 23 -6.29 8.93 -1.16
C LYS A 23 -5.15 9.85 -0.77
N SER A 24 -5.45 10.85 0.06
CA SER A 24 -4.49 11.59 0.86
C SER A 24 -5.07 11.76 2.26
N SER A 25 -4.40 11.26 3.29
CA SER A 25 -4.91 11.37 4.66
C SER A 25 -3.79 11.25 5.69
N LYS A 26 -3.90 11.98 6.78
CA LYS A 26 -3.00 11.83 7.93
C LYS A 26 -3.14 10.43 8.53
N GLN A 27 -2.02 9.77 8.81
CA GLN A 27 -2.02 8.44 9.44
C GLN A 27 -2.63 8.50 10.83
N ASP A 28 -3.37 7.46 11.22
CA ASP A 28 -3.89 7.36 12.59
C ASP A 28 -2.84 6.96 13.63
N THR A 29 -1.73 6.38 13.16
CA THR A 29 -0.69 5.78 13.99
C THR A 29 0.59 6.57 13.79
N THR A 30 1.16 7.12 14.86
CA THR A 30 2.52 7.67 14.84
C THR A 30 3.51 6.51 14.64
N THR A 31 4.47 6.68 13.75
CA THR A 31 5.49 5.66 13.42
C THR A 31 6.87 6.16 13.78
N ASP A 32 7.76 5.26 14.18
CA ASP A 32 9.13 5.60 14.57
C ASP A 32 10.07 5.72 13.37
N SER A 33 9.60 5.37 12.16
CA SER A 33 10.40 5.40 10.95
C SER A 33 9.57 5.58 9.68
N THR A 34 10.16 6.20 8.66
CA THR A 34 9.57 6.33 7.32
C THR A 34 9.26 4.97 6.69
N ILE A 35 10.05 3.93 6.99
CA ILE A 35 9.79 2.56 6.50
C ILE A 35 8.43 2.04 7.00
N GLU A 36 8.09 2.31 8.27
CA GLU A 36 6.78 1.92 8.80
C GLU A 36 5.65 2.75 8.24
N ALA A 37 5.85 4.05 8.11
CA ALA A 37 4.86 4.94 7.50
C ALA A 37 4.53 4.44 6.08
N GLU A 38 5.54 4.17 5.27
CA GLU A 38 5.39 3.64 3.91
C GLU A 38 4.76 2.24 3.90
N TYR A 39 5.11 1.39 4.86
CA TYR A 39 4.45 0.08 4.99
C TYR A 39 2.95 0.23 5.29
N ILE A 40 2.57 1.19 6.14
CA ILE A 40 1.16 1.49 6.44
C ILE A 40 0.44 1.93 5.17
N VAL A 41 1.05 2.83 4.38
CA VAL A 41 0.51 3.28 3.09
C VAL A 41 0.32 2.10 2.14
N ALA A 42 1.36 1.29 1.93
CA ALA A 42 1.32 0.12 1.06
C ALA A 42 0.24 -0.90 1.50
N SER A 43 0.07 -1.10 2.81
CA SER A 43 -0.97 -1.98 3.35
C SER A 43 -2.38 -1.44 3.09
N GLU A 44 -2.58 -0.13 3.17
CA GLU A 44 -3.87 0.48 2.85
C GLU A 44 -4.16 0.44 1.35
N ALA A 45 -3.18 0.77 0.52
CA ALA A 45 -3.28 0.66 -0.93
C ALA A 45 -3.58 -0.79 -1.37
N ALA A 46 -2.91 -1.78 -0.81
CA ALA A 46 -3.16 -3.19 -1.15
C ALA A 46 -4.60 -3.62 -0.84
N LYS A 47 -5.19 -3.18 0.29
CA LYS A 47 -6.59 -3.48 0.61
C LYS A 47 -7.54 -2.91 -0.43
N GLU A 48 -7.36 -1.64 -0.76
CA GLU A 48 -8.20 -0.95 -1.74
C GLU A 48 -8.06 -1.60 -3.12
N ALA A 49 -6.83 -1.90 -3.53
CA ALA A 49 -6.52 -2.56 -4.79
C ALA A 49 -7.18 -3.95 -4.92
N VAL A 50 -7.06 -4.79 -3.89
CA VAL A 50 -7.65 -6.12 -3.87
C VAL A 50 -9.18 -6.03 -3.83
N TRP A 51 -9.73 -5.09 -3.08
CA TRP A 51 -11.18 -4.84 -3.07
C TRP A 51 -11.68 -4.43 -4.46
N MET A 52 -11.05 -3.45 -5.11
CA MET A 52 -11.41 -3.04 -6.47
C MET A 52 -11.27 -4.17 -7.49
N LYS A 53 -10.22 -5.00 -7.39
CA LYS A 53 -10.05 -6.18 -8.25
C LYS A 53 -11.24 -7.12 -8.13
N ASN A 54 -11.65 -7.44 -6.91
CA ASN A 54 -12.79 -8.33 -6.67
C ASN A 54 -14.11 -7.71 -7.16
N ASP A 55 -14.32 -6.42 -6.90
CA ASP A 55 -15.53 -5.70 -7.33
C ASP A 55 -15.67 -5.68 -8.87
N ILE A 56 -14.58 -5.41 -9.59
CA ILE A 56 -14.56 -5.46 -11.07
C ILE A 56 -14.84 -6.88 -11.58
N GLN A 57 -14.32 -7.92 -10.92
CA GLN A 57 -14.59 -9.31 -11.28
C GLN A 57 -16.06 -9.68 -11.05
N GLU A 58 -16.67 -9.24 -9.94
CA GLU A 58 -18.08 -9.49 -9.63
C GLU A 58 -19.03 -8.79 -10.62
N LEU A 59 -18.67 -7.59 -11.09
CA LEU A 59 -19.45 -6.86 -12.10
C LEU A 59 -19.42 -7.53 -13.49
N GLY A 60 -18.53 -8.51 -13.73
CA GLY A 60 -18.43 -9.22 -15.01
C GLY A 60 -17.92 -8.37 -16.18
N VAL A 61 -17.37 -7.19 -15.89
CA VAL A 61 -16.85 -6.25 -16.90
C VAL A 61 -15.58 -6.79 -17.57
N VAL A 62 -14.82 -7.61 -16.85
CA VAL A 62 -13.61 -8.28 -17.34
C VAL A 62 -13.75 -9.80 -17.13
N PRO A 63 -13.53 -10.65 -18.15
CA PRO A 63 -13.79 -12.09 -18.06
C PRO A 63 -13.03 -12.81 -16.94
N SER A 64 -11.81 -12.34 -16.61
CA SER A 64 -11.06 -12.73 -15.42
C SER A 64 -9.85 -11.82 -15.22
N ILE A 65 -9.50 -11.54 -13.95
CA ILE A 65 -8.25 -10.84 -13.59
C ILE A 65 -7.36 -11.87 -12.89
N ILE A 66 -6.49 -12.51 -13.66
CA ILE A 66 -5.60 -13.58 -13.17
C ILE A 66 -4.38 -12.99 -12.47
N GLU A 67 -3.83 -11.91 -13.02
CA GLU A 67 -2.59 -11.32 -12.51
C GLU A 67 -2.78 -10.61 -11.15
N PRO A 68 -1.76 -10.64 -10.27
CA PRO A 68 -1.75 -9.85 -9.03
C PRO A 68 -1.78 -8.35 -9.33
N VAL A 69 -2.49 -7.57 -8.51
CA VAL A 69 -2.42 -6.10 -8.61
C VAL A 69 -1.04 -5.61 -8.19
N VAL A 70 -0.42 -4.76 -9.00
CA VAL A 70 0.91 -4.19 -8.69
C VAL A 70 0.76 -2.97 -7.81
N ILE A 71 1.37 -3.01 -6.63
CA ILE A 71 1.51 -1.86 -5.72
C ILE A 71 2.92 -1.31 -5.89
N PHE A 72 3.02 -0.09 -6.41
CA PHE A 72 4.28 0.62 -6.56
C PHE A 72 4.62 1.36 -5.26
N CYS A 73 5.88 1.22 -4.81
CA CYS A 73 6.41 1.90 -3.64
C CYS A 73 7.85 2.34 -3.93
N ASP A 74 8.24 3.54 -3.51
CA ASP A 74 9.61 4.06 -3.70
C ASP A 74 10.55 3.64 -2.56
N ASN A 75 10.00 3.24 -1.42
CA ASN A 75 10.74 2.84 -0.22
C ASN A 75 11.15 1.36 -0.25
N ASN A 76 12.41 1.12 -0.60
CA ASN A 76 13.02 -0.23 -0.59
C ASN A 76 12.91 -0.95 0.75
N GLY A 77 12.95 -0.20 1.87
CA GLY A 77 12.84 -0.79 3.20
C GLY A 77 11.45 -1.39 3.43
N ALA A 78 10.40 -0.69 3.02
CA ALA A 78 9.02 -1.19 3.09
C ALA A 78 8.82 -2.42 2.19
N ILE A 79 9.34 -2.39 0.96
CA ILE A 79 9.31 -3.54 0.04
C ILE A 79 10.05 -4.74 0.66
N ALA A 80 11.24 -4.51 1.22
CA ALA A 80 12.03 -5.56 1.86
C ALA A 80 11.30 -6.16 3.07
N GLN A 81 10.57 -5.35 3.85
CA GLN A 81 9.77 -5.85 4.98
C GLN A 81 8.65 -6.81 4.56
N VAL A 82 8.12 -6.71 3.34
CA VAL A 82 7.15 -7.70 2.84
C VAL A 82 7.84 -9.03 2.52
N LYS A 83 9.03 -8.98 1.91
CA LYS A 83 9.78 -10.16 1.46
C LYS A 83 10.50 -10.89 2.59
N GLU A 84 11.15 -10.15 3.47
CA GLU A 84 11.97 -10.67 4.56
C GLU A 84 11.53 -10.05 5.89
N PRO A 85 10.71 -10.78 6.67
CA PRO A 85 10.29 -10.33 7.99
C PRO A 85 11.46 -10.15 8.94
N ARG A 86 11.83 -8.90 9.24
CA ARG A 86 12.71 -8.64 10.38
C ARG A 86 11.87 -8.57 11.64
N SER A 87 12.34 -9.20 12.72
CA SER A 87 11.67 -9.12 14.01
C SER A 87 11.74 -7.67 14.49
N HIS A 88 10.56 -7.08 14.62
CA HIS A 88 10.39 -5.73 15.12
C HIS A 88 9.52 -5.82 16.36
N HIS A 89 10.07 -5.50 17.53
CA HIS A 89 9.31 -5.34 18.76
C HIS A 89 8.41 -4.11 18.62
N ARG A 90 7.23 -4.22 18.00
CA ARG A 90 6.39 -3.05 17.69
C ARG A 90 4.90 -3.29 17.90
N PHE A 91 4.20 -2.19 18.14
CA PHE A 91 2.79 -2.09 18.54
C PHE A 91 1.84 -3.02 17.75
N LYS A 92 0.88 -3.62 18.47
CA LYS A 92 -0.14 -4.54 17.91
C LYS A 92 -0.84 -3.99 16.66
N ARG A 93 -1.08 -2.67 16.59
CA ARG A 93 -1.80 -2.00 15.49
C ARG A 93 -1.02 -2.01 14.16
N ILE A 94 0.31 -1.90 14.23
CA ILE A 94 1.18 -1.96 13.04
C ILE A 94 1.36 -3.42 12.62
N LEU A 95 1.60 -4.33 13.58
CA LEU A 95 1.79 -5.75 13.32
C LEU A 95 0.65 -6.38 12.47
N ARG A 96 -0.60 -6.02 12.75
CA ARG A 96 -1.75 -6.47 11.94
C ARG A 96 -1.65 -6.06 10.47
N ARG A 97 -1.21 -4.83 10.18
CA ARG A 97 -1.00 -4.34 8.81
C ARG A 97 0.12 -5.11 8.11
N TYR A 98 1.18 -5.45 8.85
CA TYR A 98 2.26 -6.30 8.36
C TYR A 98 1.77 -7.67 7.92
N HIS A 99 1.08 -8.39 8.81
CA HIS A 99 0.55 -9.71 8.49
C HIS A 99 -0.41 -9.67 7.29
N LEU A 100 -1.34 -8.71 7.27
CA LEU A 100 -2.35 -8.64 6.23
C LEU A 100 -1.75 -8.38 4.84
N LEU A 101 -0.80 -7.44 4.71
CA LEU A 101 -0.16 -7.18 3.42
C LEU A 101 0.64 -8.40 2.93
N ARG A 102 1.37 -9.07 3.82
CA ARG A 102 2.11 -10.29 3.47
C ARG A 102 1.20 -11.42 3.06
N GLU A 103 0.05 -11.58 3.73
CA GLU A 103 -0.94 -12.59 3.39
C GLU A 103 -1.46 -12.35 1.97
N MET A 104 -1.88 -11.12 1.63
CA MET A 104 -2.33 -10.78 0.27
C MET A 104 -1.26 -11.07 -0.79
N VAL A 105 0.00 -10.72 -0.50
CA VAL A 105 1.11 -11.00 -1.41
C VAL A 105 1.35 -12.51 -1.55
N SER A 106 1.27 -13.27 -0.46
CA SER A 106 1.45 -14.73 -0.48
C SER A 106 0.34 -15.47 -1.23
N ARG A 107 -0.88 -14.95 -1.20
CA ARG A 107 -2.03 -15.48 -1.95
C ARG A 107 -1.98 -15.12 -3.44
N GLY A 108 -1.09 -14.20 -3.83
CA GLY A 108 -1.03 -13.69 -5.20
C GLY A 108 -2.11 -12.65 -5.52
N ASP A 109 -2.76 -12.07 -4.50
CA ASP A 109 -3.77 -11.04 -4.73
C ASP A 109 -3.12 -9.73 -5.25
N CYS A 110 -1.94 -9.42 -4.72
CA CYS A 110 -1.13 -8.28 -5.11
C CYS A 110 0.37 -8.60 -5.05
N ARG A 111 1.20 -7.72 -5.63
CA ARG A 111 2.66 -7.77 -5.52
C ARG A 111 3.23 -6.37 -5.36
N MET A 112 4.37 -6.25 -4.69
CA MET A 112 5.04 -4.96 -4.50
C MET A 112 6.23 -4.81 -5.43
N ASP A 113 6.23 -3.71 -6.19
CA ASP A 113 7.30 -3.31 -7.08
C ASP A 113 7.86 -1.94 -6.70
N ARG A 114 9.12 -1.74 -7.07
CA ARG A 114 9.77 -0.44 -6.89
C ARG A 114 9.31 0.53 -7.98
N VAL A 115 9.01 1.76 -7.58
CA VAL A 115 8.96 2.92 -8.48
C VAL A 115 10.07 3.90 -8.10
N SER A 116 10.57 4.67 -9.06
CA SER A 116 11.49 5.76 -8.73
C SER A 116 10.72 6.94 -8.14
N LEU A 117 11.34 7.71 -7.26
CA LEU A 117 10.72 8.92 -6.68
C LEU A 117 10.23 9.88 -7.79
N ALA A 118 11.02 10.06 -8.85
CA ALA A 118 10.67 10.93 -9.97
C ALA A 118 9.42 10.48 -10.75
N GLU A 119 9.07 9.19 -10.67
CA GLU A 119 7.89 8.60 -11.31
C GLU A 119 6.74 8.39 -10.31
N ASN A 120 6.98 8.64 -9.02
CA ASN A 120 5.97 8.46 -7.99
C ASN A 120 5.00 9.64 -7.94
N ILE A 121 3.93 9.52 -8.71
CA ILE A 121 2.87 10.54 -8.80
C ILE A 121 2.13 10.81 -7.49
N THR A 122 2.37 10.02 -6.44
CA THR A 122 1.70 10.15 -5.15
C THR A 122 2.42 11.11 -4.21
N ASP A 123 3.68 11.47 -4.47
CA ASP A 123 4.47 12.33 -3.59
C ASP A 123 3.80 13.67 -3.27
N PRO A 124 3.10 14.35 -4.20
CA PRO A 124 2.38 15.58 -3.86
C PRO A 124 1.22 15.39 -2.86
N LEU A 125 0.83 14.14 -2.58
CA LEU A 125 -0.25 13.78 -1.64
C LEU A 125 0.25 13.41 -0.24
N THR A 126 1.57 13.34 -0.04
CA THR A 126 2.26 12.86 1.18
C THR A 126 3.19 13.93 1.74
#